data_AF-A0A0K8P8Z7-F1
#
_entry.id   AF-A0A0K8P8Z7-F1
#
_cell.length_a   1.000
_cell.length_b   1.000
_cell.length_c   1.000
_cell.angle_alpha   90.00
_cell.angle_beta   90.00
_cell.angle_gamma   90.00
#
_symmetry.space_group_name_H-M   'P 1'
#
loop_
_entity.id
_entity.type
_entity.pdbx_description
1 polymer ?
#
loop_
_entity_poly.entity_id
_entity_poly.type
_entity_poly.pdbx_seq_one_letter_code
_entity_poly.pdbx_strand_id
1 'polypeptide(L)'
;MYLGPDLSSQPPAVIVHLVVAVGALVVGPVALFLRKGSRWHRAVGYGWVTLMLGAALSSAFIRDFRLPNVSGYTAIHALTVATFVGIGLGLWHISRRNVVRHRRVMQWTYGAALLAGAFALRPERYLGGLLWHHALGLV
;
A
#
# COMPACT_ATOMS: atom_id res chain seq x y z
N MET A 1 -10.43 -12.68 -29.97
CA MET A 1 -9.34 -12.95 -29.01
C MET A 1 -9.33 -11.79 -28.02
N TYR A 2 -10.01 -11.92 -26.88
CA TYR A 2 -10.00 -10.86 -25.86
C TYR A 2 -8.59 -10.80 -25.27
N LEU A 3 -7.81 -9.80 -25.67
CA LEU A 3 -6.59 -9.44 -24.97
C LEU A 3 -7.05 -8.89 -23.62
N GLY A 4 -6.93 -9.68 -22.56
CA GLY A 4 -7.14 -9.20 -21.21
C GLY A 4 -6.23 -8.00 -20.90
N PRO A 5 -6.44 -7.31 -19.77
CA PRO A 5 -5.63 -6.15 -19.40
C PRO A 5 -4.13 -6.52 -19.28
N ASP A 6 -3.33 -6.21 -20.30
CA ASP A 6 -1.89 -6.51 -20.27
C ASP A 6 -1.16 -5.54 -19.33
N LEU A 7 -0.30 -6.09 -18.45
CA LEU A 7 0.51 -5.33 -17.52
C LEU A 7 1.46 -4.37 -18.26
N SER A 8 1.91 -4.73 -19.47
CA SER A 8 2.81 -3.91 -20.28
C SER A 8 2.18 -2.58 -20.73
N SER A 9 0.84 -2.51 -20.75
CA SER A 9 0.08 -1.31 -21.13
C SER A 9 -0.07 -0.28 -20.00
N GLN A 10 0.31 -0.63 -18.77
CA GLN A 10 0.12 0.22 -17.61
C GLN A 10 1.21 1.29 -17.48
N PRO A 11 0.89 2.49 -16.97
CA PRO A 11 1.90 3.50 -16.67
C PRO A 11 2.97 2.94 -15.73
N PRO A 12 4.26 3.32 -15.90
CA PRO A 12 5.35 2.81 -15.05
C PRO A 12 5.09 3.00 -13.55
N ALA A 13 4.47 4.11 -13.16
CA ALA A 13 4.10 4.38 -11.78
C ALA A 13 3.14 3.33 -11.19
N VAL A 14 2.21 2.80 -11.99
CA VAL A 14 1.27 1.74 -11.57
C VAL A 14 2.00 0.42 -11.33
N ILE A 15 2.93 0.05 -12.22
CA ILE A 15 3.72 -1.18 -12.10
C ILE A 15 4.62 -1.10 -10.87
N VAL A 16 5.33 0.02 -10.69
CA VAL A 16 6.16 0.25 -9.51
C VAL A 16 5.31 0.17 -8.25
N HIS A 17 4.18 0.89 -8.21
CA HIS A 17 3.26 0.88 -7.07
C HIS A 17 2.78 -0.53 -6.72
N LEU A 18 2.38 -1.33 -7.73
CA LEU A 18 1.93 -2.69 -7.54
C LEU A 18 3.00 -3.55 -6.85
N VAL A 19 4.23 -3.54 -7.37
CA VAL A 19 5.34 -4.35 -6.85
C VAL A 19 5.62 -4.00 -5.39
N VAL A 20 5.78 -2.71 -5.08
CA VAL A 20 6.10 -2.27 -3.72
C VAL A 20 4.92 -2.41 -2.77
N ALA A 21 3.68 -2.26 -3.23
CA ALA A 21 2.48 -2.45 -2.41
C ALA A 21 2.30 -3.93 -2.03
N VAL A 22 2.44 -4.86 -2.99
CA VAL A 22 2.40 -6.30 -2.71
C VAL A 22 3.52 -6.69 -1.75
N GLY A 23 4.74 -6.20 -1.99
CA GLY A 23 5.86 -6.39 -1.06
C GLY A 23 5.54 -5.87 0.34
N ALA A 24 4.97 -4.67 0.47
CA ALA A 24 4.60 -4.09 1.75
C ALA A 24 3.55 -4.93 2.50
N LEU A 25 2.56 -5.48 1.79
CA LEU A 25 1.53 -6.35 2.36
C LEU A 25 2.10 -7.69 2.83
N VAL A 26 3.07 -8.26 2.12
CA VAL A 26 3.71 -9.53 2.50
C VAL A 26 4.70 -9.35 3.66
N VAL A 27 5.53 -8.30 3.61
CA VAL A 27 6.59 -8.05 4.61
C VAL A 27 6.01 -7.48 5.91
N GLY A 28 4.90 -6.74 5.85
CA GLY A 28 4.27 -6.08 7.00
C GLY A 28 3.96 -7.01 8.17
N PRO A 29 3.23 -8.13 7.99
CA PRO A 29 2.97 -9.09 9.05
C PRO A 29 4.25 -9.59 9.72
N VAL A 30 5.27 -9.91 8.92
CA VAL A 30 6.56 -10.37 9.44
C VAL A 30 7.19 -9.31 10.35
N ALA A 31 7.22 -8.04 9.91
CA ALA A 31 7.72 -6.93 10.73
C ALA A 31 6.93 -6.76 12.04
N LEU A 32 5.60 -6.96 12.00
CA LEU A 32 4.69 -6.77 13.13
C LEU A 32 4.75 -7.91 14.17
N PHE A 33 4.99 -9.15 13.73
CA PHE A 33 5.07 -10.32 14.61
C PHE A 33 6.47 -10.57 15.19
N LEU A 34 7.52 -10.08 14.53
CA LEU A 34 8.89 -10.21 15.06
C LEU A 34 9.03 -9.53 16.43
N ARG A 35 9.84 -10.14 17.30
CA ARG A 35 10.15 -9.59 18.63
C ARG A 35 10.71 -8.18 18.49
N LYS A 36 9.99 -7.20 19.02
CA LYS A 36 10.35 -5.78 18.92
C LYS A 36 11.73 -5.52 19.51
N GLY A 37 12.50 -4.68 18.82
CA GLY A 37 13.87 -4.31 19.21
C GLY A 37 14.94 -5.32 18.79
N SER A 38 14.57 -6.53 18.34
CA SER A 38 15.51 -7.49 17.77
C SER A 38 16.15 -6.98 16.48
N ARG A 39 17.35 -7.49 16.14
CA ARG A 39 18.03 -7.19 14.87
C ARG A 39 17.13 -7.48 13.66
N TRP A 40 16.36 -8.56 13.73
CA TRP A 40 15.43 -8.97 12.67
C TRP A 40 14.26 -8.02 12.54
N HIS A 41 13.65 -7.60 13.65
CA HIS A 41 12.58 -6.60 13.60
C HIS A 41 13.06 -5.28 12.98
N ARG A 42 14.29 -4.86 13.28
CA ARG A 42 14.85 -3.64 12.66
C ARG A 42 15.09 -3.82 11.16
N ALA A 43 15.74 -4.90 10.75
CA ALA A 43 16.02 -5.16 9.33
C ALA A 43 14.73 -5.27 8.50
N VAL A 44 13.80 -6.13 8.93
CA VAL A 44 12.51 -6.31 8.25
C VAL A 44 11.64 -5.05 8.35
N GLY A 45 11.67 -4.36 9.49
CA GLY A 45 10.96 -3.10 9.71
C GLY A 45 11.44 -1.98 8.77
N TYR A 46 12.75 -1.83 8.56
CA TYR A 46 13.27 -0.87 7.58
C TYR A 46 12.87 -1.24 6.15
N GLY A 47 12.97 -2.53 5.78
CA GLY A 47 12.49 -3.00 4.48
C GLY A 47 11.01 -2.69 4.25
N TRP A 48 10.17 -2.97 5.25
CA TRP A 48 8.75 -2.64 5.21
C TRP A 48 8.48 -1.14 5.09
N VAL A 49 9.19 -0.29 5.86
CA VAL A 49 9.09 1.17 5.77
C VAL A 49 9.44 1.66 4.35
N THR A 50 10.52 1.15 3.76
CA THR A 50 10.91 1.49 2.38
C THR A 50 9.83 1.12 1.37
N LEU A 51 9.25 -0.08 1.49
CA LEU A 51 8.16 -0.54 0.62
C LEU A 51 6.90 0.34 0.77
N MET A 52 6.52 0.67 2.01
CA MET A 52 5.37 1.56 2.29
C MET A 52 5.58 2.97 1.72
N LEU A 53 6.78 3.54 1.87
CA LEU A 53 7.11 4.85 1.30
C LEU A 53 7.14 4.82 -0.22
N GLY A 54 7.70 3.74 -0.81
CA GLY A 54 7.67 3.53 -2.27
C GLY A 54 6.23 3.44 -2.80
N ALA A 55 5.35 2.72 -2.10
CA ALA A 55 3.94 2.59 -2.45
C ALA A 55 3.23 3.95 -2.38
N ALA A 56 3.40 4.69 -1.29
CA ALA A 56 2.79 6.00 -1.10
C ALA A 56 3.32 7.04 -2.10
N LEU A 57 4.62 7.03 -2.38
CA LEU A 57 5.21 7.96 -3.33
C LEU A 57 4.74 7.68 -4.76
N SER A 58 4.80 6.42 -5.20
CA SER A 58 4.33 6.03 -6.53
C SER A 58 2.82 6.27 -6.71
N SER A 59 2.00 6.06 -5.68
CA SER A 59 0.56 6.32 -5.76
C SER A 59 0.21 7.79 -5.96
N ALA A 60 1.05 8.72 -5.49
CA ALA A 60 0.85 10.15 -5.72
C ALA A 60 0.86 10.54 -7.21
N PHE A 61 1.44 9.70 -8.07
CA PHE A 61 1.46 9.89 -9.52
C PHE A 61 0.32 9.16 -10.26
N ILE A 62 -0.44 8.32 -9.57
CA ILE A 62 -1.55 7.57 -10.17
C ILE A 62 -2.80 8.44 -10.13
N ARG A 63 -3.46 8.61 -11.28
CA ARG A 63 -4.70 9.39 -11.40
C ARG A 63 -5.85 8.51 -11.81
N ASP A 64 -7.03 8.82 -11.28
CA ASP A 64 -8.27 8.20 -11.69
C ASP A 64 -9.37 9.24 -11.87
N PHE A 65 -9.90 9.29 -13.09
CA PHE A 65 -10.96 10.21 -13.49
C PHE A 65 -12.34 9.53 -13.56
N ARG A 66 -12.42 8.22 -13.32
CA ARG A 66 -13.69 7.44 -13.39
C ARG A 66 -14.54 7.55 -12.13
N LEU A 67 -13.94 7.95 -11.01
CA LEU A 67 -14.61 8.15 -9.72
C LEU A 67 -14.68 9.64 -9.39
N PRO A 68 -15.53 10.07 -8.42
CA PRO A 68 -15.48 11.42 -7.89
C PRO A 68 -14.05 11.81 -7.49
N ASN A 69 -13.53 12.86 -8.13
CA ASN A 69 -12.13 13.25 -8.04
C ASN A 69 -11.97 14.76 -8.14
N VAL A 70 -10.82 15.25 -7.66
CA VAL A 70 -10.34 16.61 -7.91
C VAL A 70 -9.03 16.49 -8.68
N SER A 71 -9.03 16.88 -9.96
CA SER A 71 -7.86 16.72 -10.85
C SER A 71 -7.29 15.29 -10.87
N GLY A 72 -8.15 14.28 -10.88
CA GLY A 72 -7.77 12.86 -10.90
C GLY A 72 -7.36 12.30 -9.53
N TYR A 73 -7.37 13.09 -8.46
CA TYR A 73 -7.22 12.60 -7.10
C TYR A 73 -8.57 12.20 -6.51
N THR A 74 -8.79 10.90 -6.33
CA THR A 74 -9.96 10.35 -5.64
C THR A 74 -9.72 10.25 -4.13
N ALA A 75 -10.78 10.02 -3.35
CA ALA A 75 -10.72 9.89 -1.88
C ALA A 75 -9.65 8.90 -1.36
N ILE A 76 -9.30 7.87 -2.13
CA ILE A 76 -8.24 6.90 -1.76
C ILE A 76 -6.86 7.54 -1.55
N HIS A 77 -6.57 8.70 -2.15
CA HIS A 77 -5.29 9.41 -1.97
C HIS A 77 -5.12 9.93 -0.54
N ALA A 78 -6.20 10.02 0.25
CA ALA A 78 -6.09 10.25 1.68
C ALA A 78 -5.25 9.16 2.38
N LEU A 79 -5.27 7.91 1.88
CA LEU A 79 -4.45 6.81 2.41
C LEU A 79 -2.96 7.00 2.10
N THR A 80 -2.62 7.68 1.01
CA THR A 80 -1.23 8.09 0.71
C THR A 80 -0.70 9.03 1.80
N VAL A 81 -1.46 10.08 2.10
CA VAL A 81 -1.11 11.05 3.16
C VAL A 81 -1.06 10.35 4.52
N ALA A 82 -2.08 9.55 4.85
CA ALA A 82 -2.13 8.80 6.10
C ALA A 82 -0.94 7.85 6.26
N THR A 83 -0.44 7.27 5.16
CA THR A 83 0.75 6.41 5.18
C THR A 83 2.00 7.21 5.51
N PHE A 84 2.25 8.34 4.85
CA PHE A 84 3.39 9.21 5.16
C PHE A 84 3.36 9.69 6.61
N VAL A 85 2.21 10.17 7.07
CA VAL A 85 2.01 10.61 8.46
C VAL A 85 2.23 9.47 9.44
N GLY A 86 1.67 8.29 9.16
CA GLY A 86 1.80 7.10 10.00
C GLY A 86 3.25 6.63 10.13
N ILE A 87 3.98 6.52 9.02
CA ILE A 87 5.41 6.18 9.05
C ILE A 87 6.20 7.23 9.83
N GLY A 88 6.00 8.52 9.55
CA GLY A 88 6.68 9.61 10.25
C GLY A 88 6.43 9.59 11.76
N LEU A 89 5.17 9.47 12.19
CA LEU A 89 4.79 9.36 13.60
C LEU A 89 5.35 8.09 14.24
N GLY A 90 5.31 6.97 13.53
CA GLY A 90 5.84 5.69 14.00
C GLY A 90 7.35 5.78 14.28
N LEU A 91 8.11 6.42 13.39
CA LEU A 91 9.55 6.65 13.56
C LEU A 91 9.85 7.70 14.65
N TRP A 92 9.04 8.75 14.73
CA TRP A 92 9.16 9.76 15.80
C TRP A 92 8.88 9.18 17.20
N HIS A 93 7.88 8.30 17.33
CA HIS A 93 7.60 7.66 18.61
C HIS A 93 8.73 6.73 19.06
N ILE A 94 9.33 5.97 18.15
CA ILE A 94 10.43 5.06 18.52
C ILE A 94 11.72 5.82 18.84
N SER A 95 12.00 6.95 18.18
CA SER A 95 13.15 7.80 18.53
C SER A 95 13.04 8.36 19.95
N ARG A 96 11.82 8.62 20.43
CA ARG A 96 11.51 8.98 21.83
C ARG A 96 11.34 7.78 22.77
N ARG A 97 11.75 6.58 22.35
CA ARG A 97 11.60 5.31 23.09
C ARG A 97 10.15 4.98 23.49
N ASN A 98 9.16 5.59 22.85
CA ASN A 98 7.75 5.30 23.08
C ASN A 98 7.30 4.10 22.23
N VAL A 99 7.65 2.91 22.72
CA VAL A 99 7.42 1.63 22.04
C VAL A 99 5.93 1.33 21.83
N VAL A 100 5.09 1.70 22.80
CA VAL A 100 3.64 1.46 22.76
C VAL A 100 3.00 2.27 21.62
N ARG A 101 3.28 3.57 21.53
CA ARG A 101 2.76 4.41 20.45
C ARG A 101 3.33 4.03 19.09
N HIS A 102 4.63 3.74 19.01
CA HIS A 102 5.23 3.21 17.78
C HIS A 102 4.51 1.94 17.29
N ARG A 103 4.22 0.98 18.19
CA ARG A 103 3.46 -0.24 17.84
C ARG A 103 2.09 0.10 17.26
N ARG A 104 1.32 0.91 17.99
CA ARG A 104 -0.06 1.25 17.63
C ARG A 104 -0.12 1.97 16.28
N VAL A 105 0.76 2.95 16.06
CA VAL A 105 0.81 3.69 14.79
C VAL A 105 1.19 2.76 13.65
N MET A 106 2.25 1.94 13.78
CA MET A 106 2.64 1.02 12.70
C MET A 106 1.54 0.00 12.36
N GLN A 107 0.79 -0.48 13.35
CA GLN A 107 -0.37 -1.35 13.12
C GLN A 107 -1.49 -0.64 12.37
N TRP A 108 -1.82 0.61 12.73
CA TRP A 108 -2.78 1.42 11.99
C TRP A 108 -2.34 1.70 10.55
N THR A 109 -1.06 2.02 10.35
CA THR A 109 -0.49 2.25 9.02
C THR A 109 -0.57 0.99 8.16
N TYR A 110 -0.31 -0.19 8.74
CA TYR A 110 -0.51 -1.47 8.04
C TYR A 110 -2.00 -1.72 7.72
N GLY A 111 -2.91 -1.40 8.64
CA GLY A 111 -4.36 -1.46 8.38
C GLY A 111 -4.80 -0.55 7.23
N ALA A 112 -4.24 0.65 7.12
CA ALA A 112 -4.49 1.54 5.98
C ALA A 112 -3.99 0.94 4.65
N ALA A 113 -2.85 0.24 4.65
CA ALA A 113 -2.36 -0.48 3.48
C ALA A 113 -3.29 -1.63 3.06
N LEU A 114 -3.82 -2.40 4.03
CA LEU A 114 -4.83 -3.43 3.76
C LEU A 114 -6.10 -2.82 3.15
N LEU A 115 -6.57 -1.70 3.69
CA LEU A 115 -7.72 -0.98 3.15
C LEU A 115 -7.46 -0.51 1.71
N ALA A 116 -6.28 0.05 1.43
CA ALA A 116 -5.89 0.45 0.08
C ALA A 116 -5.87 -0.75 -0.88
N GLY A 117 -5.33 -1.90 -0.46
CA GLY A 117 -5.36 -3.15 -1.22
C GLY A 117 -6.78 -3.62 -1.51
N ALA A 118 -7.68 -3.58 -0.52
CA ALA A 118 -9.09 -3.93 -0.71
C ALA A 118 -9.78 -3.00 -1.73
N PHE A 119 -9.50 -1.70 -1.70
CA PHE A 119 -10.00 -0.76 -2.71
C PHE A 119 -9.43 -1.05 -4.10
N ALA A 120 -8.17 -1.47 -4.21
CA ALA A 120 -7.54 -1.81 -5.49
C ALA A 120 -8.15 -3.06 -6.14
N LEU A 121 -8.74 -3.95 -5.34
CA LEU A 121 -9.44 -5.15 -5.82
C LEU A 121 -10.88 -4.88 -6.26
N ARG A 122 -11.42 -3.67 -6.13
CA ARG A 122 -12.76 -3.38 -6.66
C ARG A 122 -12.82 -3.61 -8.18
N PRO A 123 -13.93 -4.14 -8.74
CA PRO A 123 -14.02 -4.52 -10.16
C PRO A 123 -13.81 -3.35 -11.13
N GLU A 124 -14.07 -2.12 -10.70
CA GLU A 124 -13.82 -0.92 -11.50
C GLU A 124 -12.32 -0.54 -11.62
N ARG A 125 -11.46 -1.21 -10.84
CA ARG A 125 -10.00 -1.04 -10.85
C ARG A 125 -9.33 -2.12 -11.68
N TYR A 126 -8.13 -1.84 -12.19
CA TYR A 126 -7.36 -2.78 -13.02
C TYR A 126 -7.21 -4.18 -12.39
N LEU A 127 -6.73 -4.27 -11.15
CA LEU A 127 -6.55 -5.56 -10.47
C LEU A 127 -7.86 -6.27 -10.17
N GLY A 128 -8.91 -5.52 -9.80
CA GLY A 128 -10.23 -6.09 -9.59
C GLY A 128 -10.87 -6.59 -10.88
N GLY A 129 -10.77 -5.82 -11.98
CA GLY A 129 -11.21 -6.29 -13.29
C GLY A 129 -10.50 -7.59 -13.69
N LEU A 130 -9.17 -7.66 -13.51
CA LEU A 130 -8.39 -8.86 -13.78
C LEU A 130 -8.83 -10.04 -12.90
N LEU A 131 -8.95 -9.84 -11.59
CA LEU A 131 -9.29 -10.91 -10.65
C LEU A 131 -10.73 -11.39 -10.84
N TRP A 132 -11.71 -10.50 -11.05
CA TRP A 132 -13.11 -10.90 -11.23
C TRP A 132 -13.35 -11.56 -12.59
N HIS A 133 -12.67 -11.09 -13.64
CA HIS A 133 -12.75 -11.72 -14.96
C HIS A 133 -12.18 -13.15 -14.95
N HIS A 134 -11.00 -13.35 -14.35
CA HIS A 134 -10.36 -14.67 -14.31
C HIS A 134 -10.91 -15.61 -13.22
N ALA A 135 -11.32 -15.11 -12.07
CA ALA A 135 -11.76 -15.95 -10.95
C ALA A 135 -13.27 -16.25 -10.98
N LEU A 136 -14.10 -15.38 -11.57
CA LEU A 136 -15.56 -15.49 -11.48
C LEU A 136 -16.27 -15.48 -12.85
N GLY A 137 -15.61 -15.10 -13.95
CA GLY A 137 -16.21 -15.09 -15.29
C GLY A 137 -17.41 -14.14 -15.47
N LEU A 138 -17.54 -13.13 -14.60
CA LEU A 138 -18.76 -12.32 -14.46
C LEU A 138 -18.76 -10.94 -15.15
N VAL A 139 -17.79 -10.61 -16.02
CA VAL A 139 -17.81 -9.38 -16.84
C VAL A 139 -17.15 -9.62 -18.18
#